data_AF-A0A1Q2YM47-F1
#
_entry.id   AF-A0A1Q2YM47-F1
#
_cell.length_a   1.000
_cell.length_b   1.000
_cell.length_c   1.000
_cell.angle_alpha   90.00
_cell.angle_beta   90.00
_cell.angle_gamma   90.00
#
_symmetry.space_group_name_H-M   'P 1'
#
loop_
_entity.id
_entity.type
_entity.pdbx_description
1 polymer ?
#
loop_
_entity_poly.entity_id
_entity_poly.type
_entity_poly.pdbx_seq_one_letter_code
_entity_poly.pdbx_strand_id
1 'polypeptide(L)'
;MGIMGDFDHPYMTLKKSFVTDQLRVFKKFFDNGLVRRQEKPVYWGCENATALAEGELEYNQQHQSKAAYVKFPIVEVSKDLEKSLGPQIVEAGISALIWTSTPWTLASNLAISINEDFEYTVIHNEKFGNLVVSTELMPSLEKIFEFNKSDVVFKGSELLGCKYESPILSNGQKYPFLHGSHVTSTAGTGLVHTAPGHGQDDYLVCLQNGIKPYSPSAWRR
;
A
#
# COMPACT_ATOMS: atom_id res chain seq x y z
N MET A 1 -45.37 -8.30 -22.74
CA MET A 1 -45.06 -6.92 -22.29
C MET A 1 -45.39 -5.98 -23.44
N GLY A 2 -46.53 -5.27 -23.40
CA GLY A 2 -47.02 -4.38 -24.47
C GLY A 2 -46.34 -3.01 -24.46
N ILE A 3 -45.01 -3.00 -24.55
CA ILE A 3 -44.21 -1.76 -24.51
C ILE A 3 -44.21 -1.14 -25.92
N MET A 4 -44.58 0.13 -26.04
CA MET A 4 -44.53 0.89 -27.29
C MET A 4 -43.09 1.39 -27.53
N GLY A 5 -42.49 0.99 -28.65
CA GLY A 5 -41.14 1.38 -29.04
C GLY A 5 -40.90 1.17 -30.54
N ASP A 6 -39.93 1.87 -31.11
CA ASP A 6 -39.46 1.66 -32.48
C ASP A 6 -38.48 0.48 -32.51
N PHE A 7 -39.04 -0.72 -32.66
CA PHE A 7 -38.27 -1.96 -32.71
C PHE A 7 -37.68 -2.25 -34.09
N ASP A 8 -38.11 -1.53 -35.13
CA ASP A 8 -37.57 -1.65 -36.49
C ASP A 8 -36.24 -0.88 -36.62
N HIS A 9 -36.06 0.20 -35.86
CA HIS A 9 -34.84 1.01 -35.84
C HIS A 9 -34.21 1.11 -34.43
N PRO A 10 -33.82 0.00 -33.79
CA PRO A 10 -33.22 0.05 -32.48
C PRO A 10 -31.84 0.72 -32.54
N TYR A 11 -31.49 1.50 -31.53
CA TYR A 11 -30.10 1.92 -31.36
C TYR A 11 -29.27 0.69 -30.99
N MET A 12 -28.12 0.53 -31.65
CA MET A 12 -27.22 -0.59 -31.40
C MET A 12 -25.82 -0.03 -31.25
N THR A 13 -25.17 -0.35 -30.14
CA THR A 13 -23.84 0.17 -29.81
C THR A 13 -22.76 -0.28 -30.80
N LEU A 14 -22.99 -1.39 -31.51
CA LEU A 14 -22.11 -1.92 -32.55
C LEU A 14 -22.37 -1.35 -33.95
N LYS A 15 -23.43 -0.53 -34.16
CA LYS A 15 -23.67 0.13 -35.46
C LYS A 15 -22.54 1.12 -35.76
N LYS A 16 -22.11 1.16 -37.02
CA LYS A 16 -21.01 2.04 -37.47
C LYS A 16 -21.22 3.52 -37.12
N SER A 17 -22.45 4.02 -37.24
CA SER A 17 -22.80 5.40 -36.85
C SER A 17 -22.54 5.66 -35.37
N PHE A 18 -23.01 4.76 -34.50
CA PHE A 18 -22.81 4.86 -33.04
C PHE A 18 -21.34 4.86 -32.65
N VAL A 19 -20.55 3.92 -33.18
CA VAL A 19 -19.09 3.85 -32.94
C VAL A 19 -18.38 5.11 -33.43
N THR A 20 -18.81 5.66 -34.58
CA THR A 20 -18.25 6.91 -35.11
C THR A 20 -18.51 8.09 -34.17
N ASP A 21 -19.73 8.17 -33.62
CA ASP A 21 -20.08 9.22 -32.65
C ASP A 21 -19.30 9.07 -31.33
N GLN A 22 -19.13 7.84 -30.84
CA GLN A 22 -18.29 7.55 -29.68
C GLN A 22 -16.83 8.00 -29.91
N LEU A 23 -16.27 7.73 -31.09
CA LEU A 23 -14.91 8.17 -31.43
C LEU A 23 -14.78 9.69 -31.53
N ARG A 24 -15.81 10.39 -32.02
CA ARG A 24 -15.83 11.87 -32.03
C ARG A 24 -15.81 12.44 -30.61
N VAL A 25 -16.57 11.85 -29.69
CA VAL A 25 -16.57 12.26 -28.28
C VAL A 25 -15.21 11.98 -27.64
N PHE A 26 -14.64 10.79 -27.88
CA PHE A 26 -13.30 10.45 -27.40
C PHE A 26 -12.23 11.43 -27.91
N LYS A 27 -12.27 11.79 -29.20
CA LYS A 27 -11.37 12.80 -29.78
C LYS A 27 -11.50 14.14 -29.05
N LYS A 28 -12.70 14.59 -28.71
CA LYS A 28 -12.88 15.83 -27.92
C LYS A 28 -12.22 15.73 -26.55
N PHE A 29 -12.34 14.60 -25.86
CA PHE A 29 -11.65 14.39 -24.58
C PHE A 29 -10.12 14.39 -24.73
N PHE A 30 -9.62 13.79 -25.81
CA PHE A 30 -8.20 13.80 -26.12
C PHE A 30 -7.68 15.20 -26.42
N ASP A 31 -8.36 15.93 -27.32
CA ASP A 31 -8.01 17.30 -27.71
C ASP A 31 -8.06 18.28 -26.52
N ASN A 32 -8.96 18.03 -25.56
CA ASN A 32 -9.08 18.81 -24.32
C ASN A 32 -8.09 18.38 -23.22
N GLY A 33 -7.19 17.42 -23.48
CA GLY A 33 -6.18 16.96 -22.51
C GLY A 33 -6.72 16.16 -21.32
N LEU A 34 -7.96 15.65 -21.43
CA LEU A 34 -8.62 14.83 -20.41
C LEU A 34 -8.20 13.36 -20.48
N VAL A 35 -7.59 12.93 -21.59
CA VAL A 35 -7.05 11.58 -21.77
C VAL A 35 -5.54 11.62 -21.55
N ARG A 36 -5.05 10.83 -20.60
CA ARG A 36 -3.61 10.73 -20.29
C ARG A 36 -3.20 9.28 -20.13
N ARG A 37 -1.96 8.99 -20.52
CA ARG A 37 -1.33 7.69 -20.28
C ARG A 37 -0.58 7.74 -18.95
N GLN A 38 -0.91 6.83 -18.04
CA GLN A 38 -0.27 6.70 -16.73
C GLN A 38 -0.11 5.22 -16.36
N GLU A 39 0.92 4.92 -15.58
CA GLU A 39 1.12 3.62 -14.94
C GLU A 39 0.41 3.64 -13.60
N LYS A 40 -0.86 3.25 -13.58
CA LYS A 40 -1.72 3.23 -12.40
C LYS A 40 -2.05 1.77 -12.06
N PRO A 41 -2.06 1.36 -10.77
CA PRO A 41 -2.61 0.06 -10.40
C PRO A 41 -4.09 0.01 -10.75
N VAL A 42 -4.50 -1.09 -11.37
CA VAL A 42 -5.88 -1.36 -11.77
C VAL A 42 -6.23 -2.78 -11.35
N TYR A 43 -7.51 -3.04 -11.12
CA TYR A 43 -7.97 -4.42 -10.98
C TYR A 43 -7.64 -5.17 -12.27
N TRP A 44 -7.01 -6.33 -12.15
CA TRP A 44 -6.56 -7.10 -13.29
C TRP A 44 -7.17 -8.50 -13.24
N GLY A 45 -7.95 -8.84 -14.26
CA GLY A 45 -8.46 -10.19 -14.42
C GLY A 45 -7.35 -11.09 -14.96
N CYS A 46 -6.77 -11.94 -14.10
CA CYS A 46 -5.69 -12.85 -14.52
C CYS A 46 -6.10 -13.79 -15.65
N GLU A 47 -7.38 -14.19 -15.70
CA GLU A 47 -7.94 -15.07 -16.73
C GLU A 47 -8.14 -14.36 -18.07
N ASN A 48 -8.66 -13.12 -18.02
CA ASN A 48 -9.02 -12.35 -19.20
C ASN A 48 -7.87 -11.45 -19.70
N ALA A 49 -6.79 -11.34 -18.93
CA ALA A 49 -5.63 -10.50 -19.17
C ALA A 49 -6.02 -9.04 -19.54
N THR A 50 -7.00 -8.49 -18.83
CA THR A 50 -7.49 -7.12 -19.02
C THR A 50 -7.70 -6.43 -17.67
N ALA A 51 -7.65 -5.10 -17.71
CA ALA A 51 -8.10 -4.27 -16.61
C ALA A 51 -9.61 -4.43 -16.44
N LEU A 52 -10.05 -4.54 -15.19
CA LEU A 52 -11.46 -4.59 -14.80
C LEU A 52 -11.87 -3.26 -14.18
N ALA A 53 -13.08 -2.83 -14.49
CA ALA A 53 -13.73 -1.74 -13.79
C ALA A 53 -14.31 -2.23 -12.45
N GLU A 54 -14.52 -1.32 -11.50
CA GLU A 54 -15.08 -1.65 -10.19
C GLU A 54 -16.45 -2.34 -10.28
N GLY A 55 -17.28 -1.94 -11.25
CA GLY A 55 -18.59 -2.57 -11.50
C GLY A 55 -18.53 -3.99 -12.06
N GLU A 56 -17.36 -4.46 -12.50
CA GLU A 56 -17.14 -5.85 -12.94
C GLU A 56 -16.64 -6.75 -11.80
N LEU A 57 -16.41 -6.20 -10.60
CA LEU A 57 -15.91 -6.96 -9.46
C LEU A 57 -17.03 -7.65 -8.70
N GLU A 58 -16.81 -8.92 -8.40
CA GLU A 58 -17.64 -9.69 -7.47
C GLU A 58 -16.84 -9.98 -6.19
N TYR A 59 -17.41 -9.62 -5.04
CA TYR A 59 -16.77 -9.84 -3.74
C TYR A 59 -17.15 -11.18 -3.15
N ASN A 60 -16.17 -12.07 -2.99
CA ASN A 60 -16.35 -13.31 -2.26
C ASN A 60 -16.05 -13.11 -0.77
N GLN A 61 -17.09 -13.00 0.06
CA GLN A 61 -16.96 -12.84 1.52
C GLN A 61 -16.35 -14.06 2.23
N GLN A 62 -16.27 -15.23 1.57
CA GLN A 62 -15.68 -16.44 2.14
C GLN A 62 -14.18 -16.56 1.87
N HIS A 63 -13.57 -15.60 1.16
CA HIS A 63 -12.14 -15.64 0.87
C HIS A 63 -11.32 -15.51 2.15
N GLN A 64 -10.47 -16.50 2.42
CA GLN A 64 -9.53 -16.48 3.54
C GLN A 64 -8.13 -16.17 3.03
N SER A 65 -7.55 -15.08 3.52
CA SER A 65 -6.18 -14.68 3.20
C SER A 65 -5.21 -15.09 4.32
N LYS A 66 -3.99 -15.48 3.94
CA LYS A 66 -2.92 -15.71 4.91
C LYS A 66 -2.25 -14.39 5.23
N ALA A 67 -2.35 -13.96 6.47
CA ALA A 67 -1.62 -12.80 6.97
C ALA A 67 -0.17 -13.17 7.32
N ALA A 68 0.74 -12.20 7.17
CA ALA A 68 2.13 -12.32 7.56
C ALA A 68 2.56 -11.10 8.38
N TYR A 69 3.43 -11.35 9.37
CA TYR A 69 4.18 -10.34 10.09
C TYR A 69 5.63 -10.42 9.65
N VAL A 70 6.19 -9.30 9.21
CA VAL A 70 7.56 -9.24 8.67
C VAL A 70 8.28 -8.06 9.29
N LYS A 71 9.50 -8.31 9.80
CA LYS A 71 10.34 -7.24 10.35
C LYS A 71 11.21 -6.60 9.28
N PHE A 72 11.28 -5.28 9.26
CA PHE A 72 12.07 -4.48 8.33
C PHE A 72 13.12 -3.69 9.12
N PRO A 73 14.43 -4.00 8.99
CA PRO A 73 15.47 -3.32 9.75
C PRO A 73 15.57 -1.83 9.36
N ILE A 74 15.56 -0.95 10.35
CA ILE A 74 15.79 0.49 10.15
C ILE A 74 17.29 0.72 10.20
N VAL A 75 17.84 1.21 9.09
CA VAL A 75 19.29 1.37 8.89
C VAL A 75 19.75 2.82 9.00
N GLU A 76 18.83 3.77 8.85
CA GLU A 76 19.08 5.19 9.11
C GLU A 76 17.96 5.70 10.02
N VAL A 77 18.34 6.19 11.20
CA VAL A 77 17.42 6.73 12.21
C VAL A 77 17.48 8.25 12.14
N SER A 78 16.31 8.91 12.16
CA SER A 78 16.22 10.37 12.21
C SER A 78 16.76 10.90 13.54
N LYS A 79 17.27 12.13 13.56
CA LYS A 79 17.77 12.76 14.80
C LYS A 79 16.68 12.92 15.86
N ASP A 80 15.44 13.15 15.41
CA ASP A 80 14.29 13.30 16.30
C ASP A 80 13.97 11.97 16.97
N LEU A 81 13.93 10.88 16.21
CA LEU A 81 13.71 9.54 16.75
C LEU A 81 14.86 9.07 17.65
N GLU A 82 16.11 9.35 17.28
CA GLU A 82 17.29 9.04 18.10
C GLU A 82 17.22 9.73 19.47
N LYS A 83 16.75 10.98 19.50
CA LYS A 83 16.55 11.74 20.74
C LYS A 83 15.48 11.12 21.64
N SER A 84 14.39 10.62 21.06
CA SER A 84 13.28 10.03 21.82
C SER A 84 13.59 8.62 22.31
N LEU A 85 14.20 7.77 21.48
CA LEU A 85 14.58 6.39 21.83
C LEU A 85 15.81 6.32 22.74
N GLY A 86 16.70 7.30 22.63
CA GLY A 86 18.01 7.27 23.26
C GLY A 86 19.02 6.37 22.52
N PRO A 87 20.33 6.63 22.69
CA PRO A 87 21.38 5.98 21.90
C PRO A 87 21.44 4.46 22.13
N GLN A 88 21.11 3.98 23.34
CA GLN A 88 21.18 2.56 23.69
C GLN A 88 20.22 1.69 22.85
N ILE A 89 18.99 2.16 22.63
CA ILE A 89 17.99 1.43 21.83
C ILE A 89 18.37 1.44 20.36
N VAL A 90 18.87 2.57 19.88
CA VAL A 90 19.33 2.74 18.48
C VAL A 90 20.55 1.87 18.19
N GLU A 91 21.53 1.83 19.09
CA GLU A 91 22.72 0.98 18.98
C GLU A 91 22.40 -0.52 19.03
N ALA A 92 21.39 -0.92 19.80
CA ALA A 92 20.88 -2.29 19.82
C ALA A 92 20.17 -2.70 18.52
N GLY A 93 19.89 -1.73 17.63
CA GLY A 93 19.17 -1.93 16.37
C GLY A 93 17.66 -1.98 16.57
N ILE A 94 16.92 -1.35 15.66
CA ILE A 94 15.46 -1.29 15.65
C ILE A 94 14.91 -1.74 14.30
N SER A 95 13.74 -2.38 14.29
CA SER A 95 13.06 -2.82 13.07
C SER A 95 11.59 -2.41 13.08
N ALA A 96 11.04 -2.03 11.95
CA ALA A 96 9.61 -1.84 11.77
C ALA A 96 8.90 -3.21 11.67
N LEU A 97 7.87 -3.45 12.49
CA LEU A 97 7.04 -4.65 12.33
C LEU A 97 5.89 -4.33 11.36
N ILE A 98 5.91 -4.97 10.20
CA ILE A 98 4.88 -4.84 9.17
C ILE A 98 3.89 -5.99 9.28
N TRP A 99 2.61 -5.66 9.14
CA TRP A 99 1.55 -6.63 8.91
C TRP A 99 0.97 -6.50 7.50
N THR A 100 0.72 -7.63 6.84
CA THR A 100 0.05 -7.65 5.53
C THR A 100 -0.82 -8.91 5.37
N SER A 101 -1.98 -8.75 4.72
CA SER A 101 -2.83 -9.86 4.27
C SER A 101 -2.45 -10.39 2.88
N THR A 102 -1.53 -9.70 2.18
CA THR A 102 -1.08 -10.01 0.82
C THR A 102 0.44 -10.17 0.75
N PRO A 103 1.03 -11.24 1.33
CA PRO A 103 2.49 -11.40 1.42
C PRO A 103 3.24 -11.32 0.08
N TRP A 104 2.58 -11.69 -1.02
CA TRP A 104 3.15 -11.62 -2.38
C TRP A 104 3.49 -10.20 -2.84
N THR A 105 2.86 -9.17 -2.26
CA THR A 105 3.12 -7.76 -2.57
C THR A 105 4.40 -7.22 -1.93
N LEU A 106 4.96 -7.91 -0.93
CA LEU A 106 6.16 -7.47 -0.22
C LEU A 106 7.40 -7.40 -1.13
N ALA A 107 7.44 -8.19 -2.20
CA ALA A 107 8.48 -8.11 -3.23
C ALA A 107 8.41 -6.83 -4.09
N SER A 108 7.37 -6.01 -3.90
CA SER A 108 7.18 -4.72 -4.58
C SER A 108 7.19 -3.54 -3.61
N ASN A 109 7.64 -3.77 -2.38
CA ASN A 109 7.67 -2.75 -1.33
C ASN A 109 8.73 -1.69 -1.64
N LEU A 110 8.32 -0.42 -1.61
CA LEU A 110 9.19 0.74 -1.90
C LEU A 110 9.16 1.83 -0.81
N ALA A 111 8.24 1.73 0.15
CA ALA A 111 8.19 2.60 1.32
C ALA A 111 7.44 1.91 2.46
N ILE A 112 7.50 2.49 3.67
CA ILE A 112 6.59 2.13 4.76
C ILE A 112 5.73 3.35 5.07
N SER A 113 4.41 3.20 4.95
CA SER A 113 3.46 4.22 5.33
C SER A 113 3.17 4.17 6.83
N ILE A 114 3.25 5.34 7.46
CA ILE A 114 2.91 5.60 8.87
C ILE A 114 1.92 6.75 8.95
N ASN A 115 1.23 6.88 10.09
CA ASN A 115 0.44 8.07 10.37
C ASN A 115 1.24 8.98 11.29
N GLU A 116 1.38 10.26 10.92
CA GLU A 116 2.22 11.21 11.67
C GLU A 116 1.63 11.55 13.05
N ASP A 117 0.31 11.52 13.15
CA ASP A 117 -0.44 11.85 14.36
C ASP A 117 -0.52 10.67 15.34
N PHE A 118 -0.18 9.46 14.89
CA PHE A 118 -0.22 8.28 15.73
C PHE A 118 1.00 8.19 16.65
N GLU A 119 0.79 7.55 17.79
CA GLU A 119 1.86 7.23 18.73
C GLU A 119 2.40 5.83 18.47
N TYR A 120 3.73 5.72 18.55
CA TYR A 120 4.48 4.49 18.34
C TYR A 120 5.37 4.22 19.54
N THR A 121 5.69 2.95 19.74
CA THR A 121 6.58 2.48 20.80
C THR A 121 7.46 1.35 20.28
N VAL A 122 8.48 1.01 21.05
CA VAL A 122 9.34 -0.13 20.79
C VAL A 122 8.97 -1.26 21.73
N ILE A 123 8.74 -2.44 21.17
CA ILE A 123 8.60 -3.69 21.92
C ILE A 123 9.86 -4.54 21.74
N HIS A 124 10.29 -5.20 22.80
CA HIS A 124 11.40 -6.12 22.78
C HIS A 124 10.89 -7.56 22.79
N ASN A 125 11.21 -8.31 21.75
CA ASN A 125 10.93 -9.73 21.67
C ASN A 125 12.26 -10.52 21.66
N GLU A 126 12.39 -11.54 22.50
CA GLU A 126 13.64 -12.30 22.65
C GLU A 126 14.14 -12.91 21.34
N LYS A 127 13.23 -13.29 20.44
CA LYS A 127 13.55 -13.92 19.16
C LYS A 127 13.79 -12.92 18.04
N PHE A 128 13.07 -11.80 18.04
CA PHE A 128 13.03 -10.87 16.90
C PHE A 128 13.77 -9.55 17.12
N GLY A 129 14.10 -9.22 18.37
CA GLY A 129 14.77 -7.98 18.78
C GLY A 129 13.78 -6.85 19.05
N ASN A 130 14.25 -5.62 18.88
CA ASN A 130 13.45 -4.41 19.08
C ASN A 130 12.59 -4.12 17.84
N LEU A 131 11.28 -4.04 18.04
CA LEU A 131 10.28 -3.84 17.00
C LEU A 131 9.47 -2.57 17.26
N VAL A 132 9.36 -1.71 16.25
CA VAL A 132 8.49 -0.53 16.27
C VAL A 132 7.07 -0.94 15.93
N VAL A 133 6.12 -0.54 16.77
CA VAL A 133 4.67 -0.81 16.63
C VAL A 133 3.86 0.39 17.11
N SER A 134 2.63 0.54 16.64
CA SER A 134 1.70 1.54 17.18
C SER A 134 1.23 1.16 18.59
N THR A 135 1.13 2.14 19.47
CA THR A 135 0.66 1.96 20.86
C THR A 135 -0.78 1.46 20.92
N GLU A 136 -1.65 1.92 20.02
CA GLU A 136 -3.07 1.54 19.97
C GLU A 136 -3.29 0.06 19.64
N LEU A 137 -2.38 -0.53 18.86
CA LEU A 137 -2.49 -1.91 18.36
C LEU A 137 -1.80 -2.94 19.28
N MET A 138 -1.17 -2.49 20.36
CA MET A 138 -0.48 -3.34 21.32
C MET A 138 -1.35 -4.49 21.88
N PRO A 139 -2.60 -4.27 22.35
CA PRO A 139 -3.39 -5.36 22.95
C PRO A 139 -3.71 -6.48 21.97
N SER A 140 -3.72 -6.19 20.67
CA SER A 140 -3.90 -7.18 19.61
C SER A 140 -2.62 -7.99 19.38
N LEU A 141 -1.46 -7.36 19.51
CA LEU A 141 -0.16 -8.00 19.34
C LEU A 141 0.21 -8.90 20.53
N GLU A 142 -0.16 -8.53 21.75
CA GLU A 142 0.09 -9.35 22.96
C GLU A 142 -0.59 -10.73 22.89
N LYS A 143 -1.68 -10.85 22.12
CA LYS A 143 -2.36 -12.14 21.88
C LYS A 143 -1.61 -13.06 20.92
N ILE A 144 -0.66 -12.52 20.17
CA ILE A 144 0.05 -13.20 19.07
C ILE A 144 1.51 -13.45 19.44
N PHE A 145 2.13 -12.48 20.12
CA PHE A 145 3.55 -12.49 20.46
C PHE A 145 3.75 -12.19 21.94
N GLU A 146 4.70 -12.88 22.54
CA GLU A 146 5.23 -12.52 23.86
C GLU A 146 6.32 -11.46 23.69
N PHE A 147 6.20 -10.30 24.34
CA PHE A 147 7.18 -9.24 24.27
C PHE A 147 7.14 -8.35 25.52
N ASN A 148 8.25 -7.66 25.77
CA ASN A 148 8.34 -6.62 26.78
C ASN A 148 8.17 -5.24 26.13
N LYS A 149 7.34 -4.39 26.72
CA LYS A 149 7.13 -3.02 26.22
C LYS A 149 8.26 -2.10 26.71
N SER A 150 8.73 -1.20 25.86
CA SER A 150 9.53 -0.05 26.29
C SER A 150 8.64 1.05 26.89
N ASP A 151 9.17 1.80 27.86
CA ASP A 151 8.50 2.99 28.40
C ASP A 151 8.52 4.18 27.42
N VAL A 152 9.27 4.07 26.32
CA VAL A 152 9.40 5.14 25.32
C VAL A 152 8.19 5.14 24.38
N VAL A 153 7.55 6.30 24.26
CA VAL A 153 6.51 6.60 23.28
C VAL A 153 6.93 7.84 22.49
N PHE A 154 6.75 7.78 21.17
CA PHE A 154 7.12 8.86 20.25
C PHE A 154 6.06 9.01 19.15
N LYS A 155 6.03 10.17 18.50
CA LYS A 155 5.07 10.45 17.42
C LYS A 155 5.52 9.84 16.09
N GLY A 156 4.57 9.49 15.24
CA GLY A 156 4.83 8.99 13.89
C GLY A 156 5.62 9.99 13.03
N SER A 157 5.44 11.30 13.28
CA SER A 157 6.25 12.34 12.62
C SER A 157 7.75 12.18 12.84
N GLU A 158 8.19 11.55 13.93
CA GLU A 158 9.61 11.30 14.23
C GLU A 158 10.18 10.15 13.38
N LEU A 159 9.33 9.26 12.86
CA LEU A 159 9.74 8.22 11.90
C LEU A 159 10.02 8.80 10.50
N LEU A 160 9.54 10.00 10.21
CA LEU A 160 9.84 10.67 8.95
C LEU A 160 11.34 10.98 8.87
N GLY A 161 11.93 10.69 7.71
CA GLY A 161 13.37 10.83 7.50
C GLY A 161 14.20 9.61 7.92
N CYS A 162 13.62 8.63 8.63
CA CYS A 162 14.23 7.32 8.78
C CYS A 162 14.28 6.60 7.43
N LYS A 163 15.21 5.65 7.30
CA LYS A 163 15.24 4.72 6.18
C LYS A 163 15.43 3.28 6.65
N TYR A 164 14.81 2.37 5.95
CA TYR A 164 14.90 0.94 6.20
C TYR A 164 15.47 0.20 4.99
N GLU A 165 15.91 -1.03 5.23
CA GLU A 165 16.28 -1.96 4.15
C GLU A 165 15.24 -3.06 4.05
N SER A 166 14.81 -3.38 2.81
CA SER A 166 13.86 -4.46 2.58
C SER A 166 14.57 -5.81 2.68
N PRO A 167 14.15 -6.71 3.59
CA PRO A 167 14.76 -8.03 3.74
C PRO A 167 14.47 -8.97 2.56
N ILE A 168 13.57 -8.57 1.67
CA ILE A 168 13.10 -9.38 0.53
C ILE A 168 13.80 -8.97 -0.76
N LEU A 169 13.95 -7.66 -0.99
CA LEU A 169 14.61 -7.16 -2.20
C LEU A 169 16.13 -7.32 -2.13
N SER A 170 16.73 -7.25 -0.92
CA SER A 170 18.15 -7.47 -0.65
C SER A 170 19.09 -6.83 -1.69
N ASN A 171 18.75 -5.63 -2.14
CA ASN A 171 19.46 -4.90 -3.19
C ASN A 171 20.35 -3.78 -2.64
N GLY A 172 20.51 -3.70 -1.31
CA GLY A 172 21.26 -2.65 -0.62
C GLY A 172 20.64 -1.26 -0.71
N GLN A 173 19.43 -1.12 -1.28
CA GLN A 173 18.73 0.15 -1.34
C GLN A 173 18.02 0.44 -0.02
N LYS A 174 18.02 1.72 0.34
CA LYS A 174 17.35 2.23 1.52
C LYS A 174 16.05 2.92 1.11
N TYR A 175 14.96 2.53 1.74
CA TYR A 175 13.62 3.00 1.42
C TYR A 175 13.09 3.92 2.54
N PRO A 176 12.27 4.92 2.20
CA PRO A 176 11.79 5.91 3.17
C PRO A 176 10.55 5.44 3.93
N PHE A 177 10.34 6.05 5.09
CA PHE A 177 9.03 6.12 5.74
C PHE A 177 8.26 7.32 5.17
N LEU A 178 6.97 7.12 4.88
CA LEU A 178 6.09 8.13 4.31
C LEU A 178 4.83 8.30 5.16
N HIS A 179 4.26 9.49 5.14
CA HIS A 179 2.93 9.69 5.69
C HIS A 179 1.85 9.07 4.79
N GLY A 180 0.96 8.30 5.38
CA GLY A 180 -0.21 7.74 4.72
C GLY A 180 -1.46 7.91 5.57
N SER A 181 -2.40 8.75 5.09
CA SER A 181 -3.70 8.94 5.75
C SER A 181 -4.59 7.69 5.74
N HIS A 182 -4.25 6.69 4.93
CA HIS A 182 -4.92 5.39 4.86
C HIS A 182 -4.50 4.43 5.98
N VAL A 183 -3.46 4.77 6.76
CA VAL A 183 -3.00 3.95 7.89
C VAL A 183 -3.99 4.10 9.04
N THR A 184 -4.64 2.99 9.40
CA THR A 184 -5.62 2.93 10.49
C THR A 184 -5.07 2.18 11.71
N SER A 185 -5.65 2.44 12.88
CA SER A 185 -5.34 1.73 14.12
C SER A 185 -6.30 0.55 14.40
N THR A 186 -7.04 0.10 13.39
CA THR A 186 -8.05 -0.96 13.54
C THR A 186 -7.47 -2.37 13.47
N ALA A 187 -6.42 -2.58 12.67
CA ALA A 187 -5.79 -3.89 12.50
C ALA A 187 -4.32 -3.77 12.07
N GLY A 188 -3.53 -4.80 12.41
CA GLY A 188 -2.11 -4.89 12.05
C GLY A 188 -1.20 -4.29 13.12
N THR A 189 -0.23 -3.48 12.70
CA THR A 189 0.83 -2.95 13.56
C THR A 189 0.91 -1.42 13.55
N GLY A 190 0.12 -0.75 12.70
CA GLY A 190 0.19 0.70 12.47
C GLY A 190 1.34 1.13 11.55
N LEU A 191 2.07 0.16 10.98
CA LEU A 191 3.04 0.37 9.92
C LEU A 191 2.62 -0.48 8.71
N VAL A 192 2.36 0.19 7.60
CA VAL A 192 1.86 -0.44 6.38
C VAL A 192 2.98 -0.45 5.34
N HIS A 193 3.31 -1.62 4.81
CA HIS A 193 4.24 -1.67 3.68
C HIS A 193 3.55 -1.09 2.45
N THR A 194 4.27 -0.27 1.70
CA THR A 194 3.71 0.45 0.54
C THR A 194 4.26 -0.16 -0.74
N ALA A 195 3.35 -0.71 -1.54
CA ALA A 195 3.63 -1.36 -2.82
C ALA A 195 2.85 -0.64 -3.94
N PRO A 196 3.38 0.45 -4.52
CA PRO A 196 2.64 1.33 -5.44
C PRO A 196 2.19 0.66 -6.75
N GLY A 197 2.74 -0.51 -7.07
CA GLY A 197 2.28 -1.32 -8.22
C GLY A 197 1.00 -2.12 -7.96
N HIS A 198 0.55 -2.24 -6.70
CA HIS A 198 -0.53 -3.16 -6.30
C HIS A 198 -1.62 -2.53 -5.43
N GLY A 199 -1.47 -1.28 -5.00
CA GLY A 199 -2.44 -0.57 -4.16
C GLY A 199 -2.70 0.86 -4.65
N GLN A 200 -3.97 1.27 -4.68
CA GLN A 200 -4.36 2.62 -5.11
C GLN A 200 -3.84 3.70 -4.14
N ASP A 201 -4.00 3.48 -2.84
CA ASP A 201 -3.53 4.42 -1.81
C ASP A 201 -1.99 4.48 -1.77
N ASP A 202 -1.34 3.32 -1.87
CA ASP A 202 0.11 3.21 -2.01
C ASP A 202 0.64 4.00 -3.21
N TYR A 203 -0.03 3.87 -4.36
CA TYR A 203 0.30 4.61 -5.56
C TYR A 203 0.20 6.12 -5.36
N LEU A 204 -0.87 6.61 -4.72
CA LEU A 204 -1.06 8.04 -4.47
C LEU A 204 0.02 8.61 -3.54
N VAL A 205 0.33 7.89 -2.45
CA VAL A 205 1.38 8.29 -1.50
C VAL A 205 2.75 8.30 -2.18
N CYS A 206 3.09 7.26 -2.94
CA CYS A 206 4.35 7.20 -3.69
C CYS A 206 4.43 8.29 -4.77
N LEU A 207 3.34 8.54 -5.50
CA LEU A 207 3.29 9.55 -6.56
C LEU A 207 3.54 10.97 -6.01
N GLN A 208 2.95 11.30 -4.86
CA GLN A 208 3.18 12.58 -4.17
C GLN A 208 4.65 12.76 -3.74
N ASN A 209 5.33 11.65 -3.46
CA ASN A 209 6.74 11.61 -3.04
C ASN A 209 7.72 11.31 -4.20
N GLY A 210 7.26 11.33 -5.45
CA GLY A 210 8.11 11.12 -6.63
C GLY A 210 8.63 9.68 -6.81
N ILE A 211 8.07 8.71 -6.10
CA ILE A 211 8.43 7.30 -6.20
C ILE A 211 7.64 6.67 -7.34
N LYS A 212 8.34 6.10 -8.32
CA LYS A 212 7.71 5.42 -9.46
C LYS A 212 7.15 4.06 -9.04
N PRO A 213 5.98 3.66 -9.56
CA PRO A 213 5.43 2.35 -9.28
C PRO A 213 6.37 1.25 -9.78
N TYR A 214 6.54 0.21 -8.97
CA TYR A 214 7.29 -0.99 -9.31
C TYR A 214 6.40 -2.21 -9.12
N SER A 215 6.44 -3.11 -10.09
CA SER A 215 5.77 -4.40 -10.04
C SER A 215 6.62 -5.44 -10.77
N PRO A 216 7.25 -6.40 -10.04
CA PRO A 216 8.01 -7.48 -10.65
C PRO A 216 7.09 -8.49 -11.35
N SER A 217 5.82 -8.53 -10.97
CA SER A 217 4.77 -9.40 -11.53
C SER A 217 4.04 -8.79 -12.72
N ALA A 218 4.65 -7.83 -13.42
CA ALA A 218 4.19 -7.47 -14.74
C ALA A 218 4.24 -8.72 -15.63
N TRP A 219 3.08 -9.32 -15.89
CA TRP A 219 2.88 -10.38 -16.87
C TRP A 219 3.17 -9.79 -18.25
N ARG A 220 4.45 -9.58 -18.54
CA ARG A 220 4.94 -9.24 -19.87
C ARG A 220 4.75 -10.51 -20.71
N ARG A 221 4.01 -10.37 -21.80
CA ARG A 221 4.10 -11.31 -22.92
C ARG A 221 5.53 -11.35 -23.45
#